data_AF-A0AB39YH91-F1
#
_entry.id   AF-A0AB39YH91-F1
#
_cell.length_a   1.000
_cell.length_b   1.000
_cell.length_c   1.000
_cell.angle_alpha   90.00
_cell.angle_beta   90.00
_cell.angle_gamma   90.00
#
_symmetry.space_group_name_H-M   'P 1'
#
loop_
_entity.id
_entity.type
_entity.pdbx_description
1 polymer ?
#
loop_
_entity_poly.entity_id
_entity_poly.type
_entity_poly.pdbx_seq_one_letter_code
_entity_poly.pdbx_strand_id
1 'polypeptide(L)'
;MCTPLLTNDGQGTLESSPGLSLDAEYQVVSLLAYPAGPVLLHLVIDDEHSLAWFDSRTFITVDGTVPDSWEARIREGGTLDFAPASWLVPGFWEDYYDGDPAAAETVKTELGKMMGTRREPGLSDLSAPMTAMELRSAAEQLATIRATDPWKGLMLVLLHFIKELTVPMKLQPILETADAYWTLGKGTPDTLESATASCRDYLDAFETHTHLDNPETKFALALLCIMEPLGDADAMSGTADWFAGVVWDIW
;
A
#
# COMPACT_ATOMS: atom_id res chain seq x y z
N MET A 1 -9.45 -4.31 10.04
CA MET A 1 -8.59 -5.43 9.57
C MET A 1 -8.84 -6.68 10.40
N CYS A 2 -8.60 -7.86 9.84
CA CYS A 2 -8.76 -9.14 10.54
C CYS A 2 -7.72 -10.18 10.13
N THR A 3 -7.44 -11.15 10.99
CA THR A 3 -6.55 -12.30 10.69
C THR A 3 -7.35 -13.60 10.75
N PRO A 4 -7.04 -14.60 9.88
CA PRO A 4 -7.70 -15.90 9.93
C PRO A 4 -7.45 -16.60 11.27
N LEU A 5 -8.46 -17.28 11.80
CA LEU A 5 -8.32 -18.13 12.98
C LEU A 5 -7.70 -19.48 12.60
N LEU A 6 -6.70 -19.91 13.38
CA LEU A 6 -6.36 -21.34 13.46
C LEU A 6 -7.56 -22.04 14.12
N THR A 7 -8.33 -22.80 13.36
CA THR A 7 -9.51 -23.53 13.88
C THR A 7 -9.14 -24.34 15.12
N ASN A 8 -9.89 -24.18 16.22
CA ASN A 8 -9.67 -24.89 17.49
C ASN A 8 -10.55 -26.16 17.59
N ASP A 9 -11.15 -26.58 16.49
CA ASP A 9 -12.32 -27.47 16.48
C ASP A 9 -11.98 -28.89 16.01
N GLY A 10 -10.74 -29.16 15.59
CA GLY A 10 -10.28 -30.49 15.20
C GLY A 10 -11.02 -31.11 13.99
N GLN A 11 -11.91 -30.37 13.32
CA GLN A 11 -12.65 -30.82 12.15
C GLN A 11 -12.82 -29.67 11.14
N GLY A 12 -11.83 -29.50 10.27
CA GLY A 12 -11.89 -28.58 9.13
C GLY A 12 -10.69 -27.64 9.11
N THR A 13 -9.58 -28.12 8.54
CA THR A 13 -8.38 -27.31 8.34
C THR A 13 -8.69 -26.15 7.39
N LEU A 14 -8.35 -24.92 7.80
CA LEU A 14 -8.26 -23.73 6.93
C LEU A 14 -7.07 -23.84 5.94
N GLU A 15 -6.53 -25.05 5.72
CA GLU A 15 -5.38 -25.32 4.84
C GLU A 15 -5.70 -25.23 3.34
N SER A 16 -6.93 -24.90 2.93
CA SER A 16 -7.25 -24.90 1.49
C SER A 16 -8.31 -23.90 1.04
N SER A 17 -8.42 -22.72 1.66
CA SER A 17 -9.12 -21.60 0.98
C SER A 17 -8.12 -20.97 0.01
N PRO A 18 -8.30 -21.10 -1.32
CA PRO A 18 -7.39 -20.49 -2.29
C PRO A 18 -7.38 -18.97 -2.05
N GLY A 19 -6.20 -18.39 -1.80
CA GLY A 19 -6.02 -16.94 -1.60
C GLY A 19 -5.93 -16.47 -0.14
N LEU A 20 -6.12 -17.34 0.86
CA LEU A 20 -5.87 -16.97 2.26
C LEU A 20 -4.58 -17.62 2.80
N SER A 21 -3.77 -16.81 3.47
CA SER A 21 -2.56 -17.19 4.19
C SER A 21 -2.81 -17.08 5.68
N LEU A 22 -2.40 -18.10 6.43
CA LEU A 22 -2.42 -18.06 7.89
C LEU A 22 -1.50 -16.93 8.38
N ASP A 23 -1.88 -16.28 9.48
CA ASP A 23 -1.19 -15.14 10.10
C ASP A 23 -1.07 -13.86 9.24
N ALA A 24 -1.72 -13.80 8.08
CA ALA A 24 -1.82 -12.57 7.29
C ALA A 24 -3.00 -11.68 7.75
N GLU A 25 -2.79 -10.37 7.73
CA GLU A 25 -3.84 -9.38 7.96
C GLU A 25 -4.59 -9.09 6.67
N TYR A 26 -5.92 -9.14 6.74
CA TYR A 26 -6.83 -8.85 5.65
C TYR A 26 -7.63 -7.58 5.91
N GLN A 27 -7.79 -6.78 4.86
CA GLN A 27 -8.66 -5.60 4.89
C GLN A 27 -10.11 -6.02 4.65
N VAL A 28 -10.98 -5.70 5.61
CA VAL A 28 -12.43 -5.82 5.44
C VAL A 28 -12.92 -4.56 4.74
N VAL A 29 -13.64 -4.74 3.63
CA VAL A 29 -14.11 -3.62 2.79
C VAL A 29 -15.63 -3.48 2.77
N SER A 30 -16.35 -4.54 3.13
CA SER A 30 -17.78 -4.49 3.44
C SER A 30 -18.18 -5.69 4.30
N LEU A 31 -19.38 -5.61 4.89
CA LEU A 31 -19.96 -6.67 5.68
C LEU A 31 -21.43 -6.88 5.31
N LEU A 32 -21.85 -8.15 5.33
CA LEU A 32 -23.23 -8.57 5.10
C LEU A 32 -23.70 -9.42 6.28
N ALA A 33 -24.82 -9.06 6.91
CA ALA A 33 -25.38 -9.83 8.02
C ALA A 33 -26.81 -10.28 7.72
N TYR A 34 -27.04 -11.59 7.71
CA TYR A 34 -28.35 -12.17 7.51
C TYR A 34 -29.12 -12.29 8.84
N PRO A 35 -30.45 -12.10 8.85
CA PRO A 35 -31.26 -12.34 10.05
C PRO A 35 -31.11 -13.80 10.50
N ALA A 36 -30.67 -13.98 11.75
CA ALA A 36 -30.39 -15.31 12.33
C ALA A 36 -29.41 -16.19 11.50
N GLY A 37 -28.66 -15.57 10.58
CA GLY A 37 -27.71 -16.24 9.69
C GLY A 37 -26.27 -15.82 9.94
N PRO A 38 -25.34 -16.19 9.06
CA PRO A 38 -23.95 -15.81 9.18
C PRO A 38 -23.75 -14.31 8.93
N VAL A 39 -22.65 -13.81 9.46
CA VAL A 39 -22.07 -12.53 9.07
C VAL A 39 -20.96 -12.84 8.09
N LEU A 40 -21.00 -12.23 6.91
CA LEU A 40 -19.98 -12.36 5.87
C LEU A 40 -19.13 -11.09 5.81
N LEU A 41 -17.82 -11.28 5.69
CA LEU A 41 -16.83 -10.23 5.47
C LEU A 41 -16.41 -10.26 4.01
N HIS A 42 -16.40 -9.10 3.35
CA HIS A 42 -15.81 -8.95 2.03
C HIS A 42 -14.35 -8.51 2.21
N LEU A 43 -13.43 -9.34 1.75
CA LEU A 43 -12.00 -9.15 1.94
C LEU A 43 -11.29 -8.88 0.62
N VAL A 44 -10.25 -8.07 0.68
CA VAL A 44 -9.22 -7.99 -0.37
C VAL A 44 -8.25 -9.15 -0.16
N ILE A 45 -8.15 -10.08 -1.12
CA ILE A 45 -7.42 -11.35 -0.96
C ILE A 45 -6.06 -11.42 -1.66
N ASP A 46 -5.76 -10.52 -2.58
CA ASP A 46 -4.49 -10.48 -3.30
C ASP A 46 -4.03 -9.05 -3.63
N ASP A 47 -2.80 -8.95 -4.13
CA ASP A 47 -2.17 -7.69 -4.55
C ASP A 47 -2.87 -7.07 -5.79
N GLU A 48 -3.68 -7.86 -6.52
CA GLU A 48 -4.54 -7.39 -7.63
C GLU A 48 -5.88 -6.83 -7.16
N HIS A 49 -6.07 -6.73 -5.84
CA HIS A 49 -7.28 -6.24 -5.20
C HIS A 49 -8.53 -7.07 -5.47
N SER A 50 -8.39 -8.37 -5.72
CA SER A 50 -9.51 -9.28 -5.85
C SER A 50 -10.33 -9.31 -4.56
N LEU A 51 -11.65 -9.37 -4.71
CA LEU A 51 -12.60 -9.35 -3.61
C LEU A 51 -13.29 -10.70 -3.45
N ALA A 52 -13.39 -11.17 -2.21
CA ALA A 52 -14.10 -12.41 -1.89
C ALA A 52 -14.79 -12.37 -0.54
N TRP A 53 -15.93 -13.07 -0.45
CA TRP A 53 -16.75 -13.16 0.75
C TRP A 53 -16.34 -14.35 1.62
N PHE A 54 -16.18 -14.11 2.92
CA PHE A 54 -15.85 -15.13 3.90
C PHE A 54 -16.71 -15.04 5.15
N ASP A 55 -16.90 -16.15 5.85
CA ASP A 55 -17.63 -16.18 7.12
C ASP A 55 -16.83 -15.46 8.21
N SER A 56 -17.45 -14.52 8.94
CA SER A 56 -16.75 -13.76 9.97
C SER A 56 -16.23 -14.63 11.11
N ARG A 57 -16.82 -15.83 11.33
CA ARG A 57 -16.40 -16.76 12.39
C ARG A 57 -15.04 -17.37 12.14
N THR A 58 -14.48 -17.24 10.93
CA THR A 58 -13.14 -17.71 10.62
C THR A 58 -12.06 -16.65 10.84
N PHE A 59 -12.40 -15.50 11.41
CA PHE A 59 -11.48 -14.38 11.58
C PHE A 59 -11.54 -13.77 12.98
N ILE A 60 -10.46 -13.10 13.38
CA ILE A 60 -10.41 -12.21 14.55
C ILE A 60 -10.10 -10.77 14.11
N THR A 61 -10.80 -9.81 14.69
CA THR A 61 -10.56 -8.38 14.42
C THR A 61 -9.24 -7.93 15.05
N VAL A 62 -8.36 -7.36 14.23
CA VAL A 62 -7.09 -6.75 14.67
C VAL A 62 -7.27 -5.25 14.86
N ASP A 63 -7.99 -4.62 13.94
CA ASP A 63 -8.33 -3.19 13.98
C ASP A 63 -9.82 -3.03 13.67
N GLY A 64 -10.54 -2.43 14.63
CA GLY A 64 -11.98 -2.17 14.56
C GLY A 64 -12.35 -0.79 14.03
N THR A 65 -11.39 -0.01 13.53
CA THR A 65 -11.66 1.28 12.91
C THR A 65 -12.52 1.10 11.67
N VAL A 66 -13.64 1.82 11.63
CA VAL A 66 -14.57 1.83 10.50
C VAL A 66 -14.46 3.16 9.77
N PRO A 67 -14.32 3.18 8.43
CA PRO A 67 -14.28 4.43 7.68
C PRO A 67 -15.60 5.21 7.82
N ASP A 68 -15.50 6.54 7.98
CA ASP A 68 -16.67 7.44 8.08
C ASP A 68 -17.57 7.42 6.85
N SER A 69 -17.08 6.91 5.71
CA SER A 69 -17.84 6.77 4.47
C SER A 69 -18.78 5.56 4.45
N TRP A 70 -18.73 4.67 5.45
CA TRP A 70 -19.55 3.48 5.50
C TRP A 70 -20.96 3.79 6.01
N GLU A 71 -21.95 3.26 5.31
CA GLU A 71 -23.35 3.35 5.66
C GLU A 71 -23.92 1.97 5.98
N ALA A 72 -24.85 1.93 6.92
CA ALA A 72 -25.65 0.76 7.24
C ALA A 72 -26.99 0.83 6.50
N ARG A 73 -27.33 -0.20 5.74
CA ARG A 73 -28.62 -0.31 5.03
C ARG A 73 -29.26 -1.66 5.29
N ILE A 74 -30.50 -1.63 5.77
CA ILE A 74 -31.31 -2.83 5.94
C ILE A 74 -32.13 -3.03 4.66
N ARG A 75 -31.96 -4.18 4.00
CA ARG A 75 -32.73 -4.57 2.81
C ARG A 75 -34.03 -5.27 3.18
N GLU A 76 -34.86 -5.48 2.17
CA GLU A 76 -36.02 -6.36 2.28
C GLU A 76 -35.58 -7.76 2.76
N GLY A 77 -36.34 -8.33 3.71
CA GLY A 77 -35.95 -9.55 4.40
C GLY A 77 -35.07 -9.35 5.63
N GLY A 78 -34.63 -8.12 5.95
CA GLY A 78 -33.92 -7.80 7.19
C GLY A 78 -32.40 -7.99 7.14
N THR A 79 -31.84 -8.27 5.96
CA THR A 79 -30.40 -8.33 5.75
C THR A 79 -29.79 -6.95 5.94
N LEU A 80 -28.72 -6.87 6.73
CA LEU A 80 -27.95 -5.65 6.93
C LEU A 80 -26.73 -5.66 6.01
N ASP A 81 -26.64 -4.66 5.15
CA ASP A 81 -25.42 -4.32 4.43
C ASP A 81 -24.68 -3.21 5.18
N PHE A 82 -23.37 -3.32 5.28
CA PHE A 82 -22.51 -2.27 5.83
C PHE A 82 -21.30 -2.06 4.93
N ALA A 83 -21.29 -0.94 4.20
CA ALA A 83 -20.33 -0.66 3.12
C ALA A 83 -20.38 0.84 2.74
N PRO A 84 -19.48 1.34 1.87
CA PRO A 84 -19.65 2.64 1.23
C PRO A 84 -21.01 2.80 0.56
N ALA A 85 -21.57 4.01 0.65
CA ALA A 85 -22.87 4.33 0.05
C ALA A 85 -22.98 3.95 -1.43
N SER A 86 -21.88 4.10 -2.19
CA SER A 86 -21.79 3.76 -3.62
C SER A 86 -21.93 2.26 -3.89
N TRP A 87 -21.52 1.39 -2.96
CA TRP A 87 -21.64 -0.07 -3.09
C TRP A 87 -23.00 -0.60 -2.62
N LEU A 88 -23.80 0.22 -1.93
CA LEU A 88 -25.13 -0.15 -1.43
C LEU A 88 -26.24 0.00 -2.49
N VAL A 89 -25.89 0.42 -3.69
CA VAL A 89 -26.82 0.52 -4.83
C VAL A 89 -27.28 -0.89 -5.23
N PRO A 90 -28.59 -1.16 -5.39
CA PRO A 90 -29.06 -2.46 -5.88
C PRO A 90 -28.45 -2.80 -7.24
N GLY A 91 -27.94 -4.02 -7.42
CA GLY A 91 -27.31 -4.48 -8.66
C GLY A 91 -25.81 -4.18 -8.76
N PHE A 92 -25.24 -3.39 -7.83
CA PHE A 92 -23.85 -2.94 -7.94
C PHE A 92 -22.82 -4.08 -8.04
N TRP A 93 -22.97 -5.12 -7.21
CA TRP A 93 -22.02 -6.22 -7.21
C TRP A 93 -22.20 -7.12 -8.42
N GLU A 94 -23.43 -7.31 -8.89
CA GLU A 94 -23.71 -7.99 -10.15
C GLU A 94 -23.03 -7.27 -11.32
N ASP A 95 -23.20 -5.95 -11.43
CA ASP A 95 -22.55 -5.13 -12.45
C ASP A 95 -21.01 -5.25 -12.37
N TYR A 96 -20.45 -5.22 -11.15
CA TYR A 96 -19.00 -5.40 -10.93
C TYR A 96 -18.51 -6.79 -11.40
N TYR A 97 -19.17 -7.86 -10.99
CA TYR A 97 -18.77 -9.23 -11.35
C TYR A 97 -19.03 -9.57 -12.82
N ASP A 98 -19.98 -8.89 -13.47
CA ASP A 98 -20.23 -8.97 -14.91
C ASP A 98 -19.21 -8.16 -15.73
N GLY A 99 -18.32 -7.41 -15.07
CA GLY A 99 -17.24 -6.67 -15.70
C GLY A 99 -17.60 -5.26 -16.17
N ASP A 100 -18.64 -4.65 -15.58
CA ASP A 100 -18.98 -3.26 -15.89
C ASP A 100 -17.85 -2.30 -15.48
N PRO A 101 -17.35 -1.45 -16.40
CA PRO A 101 -16.20 -0.59 -16.14
C PRO A 101 -16.49 0.52 -15.13
N ALA A 102 -17.74 0.98 -15.01
CA ALA A 102 -18.10 2.02 -14.04
C ALA A 102 -18.20 1.44 -12.62
N ALA A 103 -18.71 0.21 -12.48
CA ALA A 103 -18.67 -0.51 -11.22
C ALA A 103 -17.23 -0.80 -10.78
N ALA A 104 -16.36 -1.24 -11.70
CA ALA A 104 -14.94 -1.48 -11.43
C ALA A 104 -14.18 -0.22 -10.97
N GLU A 105 -14.39 0.93 -11.64
CA GLU A 105 -13.76 2.20 -11.24
C GLU A 105 -14.27 2.69 -9.88
N THR A 106 -15.55 2.44 -9.58
CA THR A 106 -16.15 2.75 -8.26
C THR A 106 -15.51 1.90 -7.16
N VAL A 107 -15.30 0.60 -7.39
CA VAL A 107 -14.58 -0.27 -6.44
C VAL A 107 -13.17 0.24 -6.22
N LYS A 108 -12.42 0.51 -7.30
CA LYS A 108 -11.05 1.05 -7.22
C LYS A 108 -11.00 2.36 -6.42
N THR A 109 -11.93 3.27 -6.66
CA THR A 109 -12.00 4.56 -5.97
C THR A 109 -12.26 4.39 -4.47
N GLU A 110 -13.24 3.57 -4.09
CA GLU A 110 -13.55 3.34 -2.67
C GLU A 110 -12.45 2.55 -1.96
N LEU A 111 -11.85 1.55 -2.61
CA LEU A 111 -10.67 0.87 -2.08
C LEU A 111 -9.53 1.84 -1.86
N GLY A 112 -9.26 2.76 -2.79
CA GLY A 112 -8.27 3.83 -2.63
C GLY A 112 -8.53 4.69 -1.39
N LYS A 113 -9.79 4.98 -1.04
CA LYS A 113 -10.13 5.73 0.18
C LYS A 113 -9.90 4.90 1.45
N MET A 114 -10.28 3.62 1.45
CA MET A 114 -10.13 2.73 2.61
C MET A 114 -8.67 2.30 2.86
N MET A 115 -7.92 2.08 1.79
CA MET A 115 -6.52 1.68 1.83
C MET A 115 -5.61 2.89 1.98
N GLY A 116 -5.99 4.03 1.40
CA GLY A 116 -5.37 5.33 1.65
C GLY A 116 -5.62 5.87 3.07
N THR A 117 -6.49 5.23 3.86
CA THR A 117 -6.61 5.46 5.32
C THR A 117 -5.74 4.56 6.17
N ARG A 118 -4.82 3.77 5.58
CA ARG A 118 -3.64 3.30 6.31
C ARG A 118 -2.74 4.51 6.54
N ARG A 119 -3.09 5.34 7.53
CA ARG A 119 -2.19 6.34 8.09
C ARG A 119 -1.03 5.56 8.69
N GLU A 120 -0.01 5.34 7.87
CA GLU A 120 1.23 4.72 8.28
C GLU A 120 1.77 5.53 9.46
N PRO A 121 1.80 4.97 10.69
CA PRO A 121 2.17 5.73 11.87
C PRO A 121 3.55 6.37 11.67
N GLY A 122 3.62 7.70 11.81
CA GLY A 122 4.84 8.50 11.62
C GLY A 122 5.09 9.01 10.20
N LEU A 123 4.40 8.53 9.16
CA LEU A 123 4.56 9.04 7.78
C LEU A 123 3.47 10.04 7.39
N SER A 124 2.25 9.92 7.91
CA SER A 124 1.12 10.79 7.54
C SER A 124 1.24 12.24 8.03
N ASP A 125 2.18 12.52 8.93
CA ASP A 125 2.45 13.87 9.45
C ASP A 125 3.56 14.59 8.67
N LEU A 126 4.15 13.93 7.68
CA LEU A 126 5.21 14.50 6.86
C LEU A 126 4.64 15.46 5.82
N SER A 127 5.28 16.61 5.67
CA SER A 127 4.89 17.64 4.71
C SER A 127 6.07 18.04 3.84
N ALA A 128 5.91 17.93 2.52
CA ALA A 128 6.88 18.42 1.55
C ALA A 128 6.81 19.96 1.40
N PRO A 129 7.91 20.64 1.03
CA PRO A 129 9.26 20.11 0.91
C PRO A 129 9.97 19.98 2.26
N MET A 130 10.98 19.11 2.35
CA MET A 130 11.80 18.92 3.56
C MET A 130 13.29 19.08 3.23
N THR A 131 14.05 19.68 4.14
CA THR A 131 15.51 19.67 4.08
C THR A 131 16.06 18.29 4.39
N ALA A 132 17.32 18.02 4.01
CA ALA A 132 17.98 16.76 4.33
C ALA A 132 18.09 16.49 5.85
N MET A 133 18.18 17.55 6.67
CA MET A 133 18.14 17.43 8.12
C MET A 133 16.76 16.98 8.62
N GLU A 134 15.68 17.54 8.06
CA GLU A 134 14.32 17.14 8.40
C GLU A 134 14.01 15.72 7.93
N LEU A 135 14.47 15.33 6.73
CA LEU A 135 14.35 13.95 6.22
C LEU A 135 15.00 12.94 7.16
N ARG A 136 16.23 13.22 7.63
CA ARG A 136 16.92 12.35 8.60
C ARG A 136 16.23 12.31 9.95
N SER A 137 15.77 13.45 10.46
CA SER A 137 15.00 13.51 11.72
C SER A 137 13.71 12.69 11.63
N ALA A 138 12.99 12.77 10.50
CA ALA A 138 11.82 11.95 10.25
C ALA A 138 12.17 10.45 10.16
N ALA A 139 13.26 10.11 9.49
CA ALA A 139 13.75 8.73 9.38
C ALA A 139 14.06 8.12 10.76
N GLU A 140 14.73 8.87 11.64
CA GLU A 140 15.06 8.43 13.01
C GLU A 140 13.81 8.23 13.88
N GLN A 141 12.85 9.15 13.77
CA GLN A 141 11.57 9.04 14.47
C GLN A 141 10.80 7.81 13.98
N LEU A 142 10.72 7.61 12.66
CA LEU A 142 10.03 6.46 12.06
C LEU A 142 10.72 5.14 12.44
N ALA A 143 12.05 5.11 12.43
CA ALA A 143 12.83 3.96 12.84
C ALA A 143 12.56 3.57 14.30
N THR A 144 12.46 4.57 15.18
CA THR A 144 12.10 4.38 16.59
C THR A 144 10.68 3.83 16.74
N ILE A 145 9.70 4.41 16.04
CA ILE A 145 8.28 4.00 16.10
C ILE A 145 8.11 2.56 15.61
N ARG A 146 8.83 2.17 14.55
CA ARG A 146 8.72 0.85 13.91
C ARG A 146 9.72 -0.18 14.42
N ALA A 147 10.55 0.17 15.40
CA ALA A 147 11.64 -0.67 15.89
C ALA A 147 12.51 -1.26 14.74
N THR A 148 12.85 -0.41 13.77
CA THR A 148 13.72 -0.75 12.63
C THR A 148 14.99 0.08 12.66
N ASP A 149 15.95 -0.24 11.79
CA ASP A 149 17.16 0.57 11.62
C ASP A 149 16.87 1.93 10.94
N PRO A 150 17.69 2.97 11.20
CA PRO A 150 17.53 4.30 10.61
C PRO A 150 17.60 4.33 9.08
N TRP A 151 18.36 3.43 8.46
CA TRP A 151 18.48 3.38 7.00
C TRP A 151 17.14 2.98 6.37
N LYS A 152 16.52 1.89 6.83
CA LYS A 152 15.17 1.51 6.43
C LYS A 152 14.15 2.60 6.75
N GLY A 153 14.31 3.30 7.88
CA GLY A 153 13.52 4.49 8.21
C GLY A 153 13.60 5.57 7.11
N LEU A 154 14.80 5.88 6.63
CA LEU A 154 15.00 6.86 5.54
C LEU A 154 14.36 6.37 4.24
N MET A 155 14.59 5.12 3.85
CA MET A 155 14.02 4.56 2.61
C MET A 155 12.50 4.67 2.58
N LEU A 156 11.83 4.41 3.71
CA LEU A 156 10.38 4.56 3.84
C LEU A 156 9.90 6.02 3.73
N VAL A 157 10.64 6.96 4.33
CA VAL A 157 10.34 8.41 4.21
C VAL A 157 10.47 8.88 2.76
N LEU A 158 11.54 8.48 2.07
CA LEU A 158 11.76 8.88 0.68
C LEU A 158 10.72 8.23 -0.24
N LEU A 159 10.43 6.94 -0.05
CA LEU A 159 9.41 6.21 -0.80
C LEU A 159 8.03 6.86 -0.66
N HIS A 160 7.67 7.34 0.54
CA HIS A 160 6.44 8.10 0.76
C HIS A 160 6.35 9.31 -0.19
N PHE A 161 7.41 10.13 -0.28
CA PHE A 161 7.40 11.28 -1.17
C PHE A 161 7.49 10.92 -2.66
N ILE A 162 8.18 9.84 -3.02
CA ILE A 162 8.25 9.37 -4.41
C ILE A 162 6.86 8.97 -4.91
N LYS A 163 6.04 8.32 -4.07
CA LYS A 163 4.67 7.91 -4.42
C LYS A 163 3.72 9.09 -4.68
N GLU A 164 4.03 10.28 -4.17
CA GLU A 164 3.27 11.51 -4.43
C GLU A 164 3.66 12.20 -5.75
N LEU A 165 4.75 11.75 -6.40
CA LEU A 165 5.16 12.26 -7.71
C LEU A 165 4.38 11.55 -8.83
N THR A 166 4.24 12.23 -9.98
CA THR A 166 3.64 11.62 -11.18
C THR A 166 4.51 10.47 -11.68
N VAL A 167 4.03 9.24 -11.54
CA VAL A 167 4.78 8.02 -11.92
C VAL A 167 4.76 7.80 -13.43
N PRO A 168 5.92 7.74 -14.11
CA PRO A 168 5.98 7.33 -15.51
C PRO A 168 5.65 5.83 -15.63
N MET A 169 4.77 5.46 -16.56
CA MET A 169 4.33 4.05 -16.74
C MET A 169 5.48 3.05 -16.86
N LYS A 170 6.61 3.45 -17.47
CA LYS A 170 7.79 2.61 -17.64
C LYS A 170 8.54 2.33 -16.33
N LEU A 171 8.36 3.17 -15.32
CA LEU A 171 9.03 3.06 -14.01
C LEU A 171 8.12 2.50 -12.92
N GLN A 172 6.82 2.32 -13.22
CA GLN A 172 5.85 1.71 -12.30
C GLN A 172 6.31 0.35 -11.73
N PRO A 173 6.83 -0.60 -12.52
CA PRO A 173 7.27 -1.90 -11.97
C PRO A 173 8.49 -1.78 -11.04
N ILE A 174 9.33 -0.76 -11.27
CA ILE A 174 10.52 -0.47 -10.46
C ILE A 174 10.08 0.10 -9.10
N LEU A 175 9.10 1.01 -9.10
CA LEU A 175 8.49 1.54 -7.88
C LEU A 175 7.84 0.42 -7.05
N GLU A 176 7.05 -0.46 -7.68
CA GLU A 176 6.40 -1.60 -7.02
C GLU A 176 7.42 -2.56 -6.39
N THR A 177 8.54 -2.78 -7.07
CA THR A 177 9.64 -3.60 -6.54
C THR A 177 10.24 -2.99 -5.28
N ALA A 178 10.56 -1.69 -5.30
CA ALA A 178 11.10 -1.01 -4.12
C ALA A 178 10.07 -0.94 -2.98
N ASP A 179 8.80 -0.72 -3.30
CA ASP A 179 7.72 -0.70 -2.32
C ASP A 179 7.59 -2.04 -1.60
N ALA A 180 7.53 -3.14 -2.36
CA ALA A 180 7.45 -4.49 -1.81
C ALA A 180 8.67 -4.83 -0.93
N TYR A 181 9.86 -4.38 -1.33
CA TYR A 181 11.08 -4.59 -0.56
C TYR A 181 11.05 -3.86 0.78
N TRP A 182 10.76 -2.55 0.79
CA TRP A 182 10.85 -1.74 2.00
C TRP A 182 9.66 -1.91 2.93
N THR A 183 8.44 -1.99 2.39
CA THR A 183 7.22 -2.03 3.22
C THR A 183 6.84 -3.45 3.63
N LEU A 184 6.94 -4.42 2.72
CA LEU A 184 6.52 -5.81 2.95
C LEU A 184 7.67 -6.75 3.31
N GLY A 185 8.92 -6.32 3.13
CA GLY A 185 10.09 -7.20 3.28
C GLY A 185 10.12 -8.31 2.22
N LYS A 186 9.43 -8.12 1.08
CA LYS A 186 9.40 -9.07 -0.03
C LYS A 186 10.58 -8.78 -0.97
N GLY A 187 11.40 -9.80 -1.26
CA GLY A 187 12.51 -9.70 -2.21
C GLY A 187 13.89 -9.86 -1.55
N THR A 188 14.94 -9.65 -2.34
CA THR A 188 16.35 -9.77 -1.93
C THR A 188 17.14 -8.52 -2.33
N PRO A 189 18.33 -8.26 -1.78
CA PRO A 189 19.22 -7.20 -2.27
C PRO A 189 19.41 -7.24 -3.80
N ASP A 190 19.57 -8.42 -4.38
CA ASP A 190 19.70 -8.62 -5.84
C ASP A 190 18.46 -8.14 -6.62
N THR A 191 17.28 -8.15 -5.98
CA THR A 191 16.04 -7.64 -6.57
C THR A 191 16.12 -6.12 -6.74
N LEU A 192 16.61 -5.41 -5.72
CA LEU A 192 16.87 -3.97 -5.81
C LEU A 192 18.02 -3.64 -6.76
N GLU A 193 19.06 -4.48 -6.82
CA GLU A 193 20.14 -4.30 -7.79
C GLU A 193 19.63 -4.42 -9.23
N SER A 194 18.77 -5.40 -9.51
CA SER A 194 18.13 -5.55 -10.83
C SER A 194 17.21 -4.37 -11.18
N ALA A 195 16.47 -3.86 -10.19
CA ALA A 195 15.65 -2.67 -10.33
C ALA A 195 16.50 -1.41 -10.58
N THR A 196 17.66 -1.31 -9.91
CA THR A 196 18.65 -0.23 -10.11
C THR A 196 19.16 -0.23 -11.54
N ALA A 197 19.56 -1.39 -12.07
CA ALA A 197 20.03 -1.52 -13.44
C ALA A 197 18.95 -1.04 -14.44
N SER A 198 17.72 -1.50 -14.27
CA SER A 198 16.58 -1.10 -15.10
C SER A 198 16.30 0.41 -15.04
N CYS A 199 16.46 1.03 -13.87
CA CYS A 199 16.28 2.46 -13.68
C CYS A 199 17.41 3.28 -14.34
N ARG A 200 18.65 2.77 -14.32
CA ARG A 200 19.79 3.38 -15.03
C ARG A 200 19.63 3.27 -16.54
N ASP A 201 19.23 2.12 -17.05
CA ASP A 201 18.94 1.93 -18.48
C ASP A 201 17.86 2.90 -18.98
N TYR A 202 16.87 3.22 -18.12
CA TYR A 202 15.88 4.24 -18.42
C TYR A 202 16.49 5.64 -18.56
N LEU A 203 17.36 6.02 -17.62
CA LEU A 203 18.05 7.32 -17.63
C LEU A 203 19.01 7.45 -18.82
N ASP A 204 19.67 6.38 -19.24
CA ASP A 204 20.60 6.37 -20.37
C ASP A 204 19.92 6.69 -21.71
N ALA A 205 18.59 6.64 -21.78
CA ALA A 205 17.82 7.09 -22.94
C ALA A 205 17.75 8.64 -23.06
N PHE A 206 18.22 9.38 -22.06
CA PHE A 206 18.16 10.84 -21.98
C PHE A 206 19.56 11.47 -21.93
N GLU A 207 19.66 12.73 -22.33
CA GLU A 207 20.92 13.48 -22.22
C GLU A 207 21.12 13.91 -20.75
N THR A 208 22.29 13.62 -20.17
CA THR A 208 22.57 13.82 -18.73
C THR A 208 22.24 15.22 -18.22
N HIS A 209 22.49 16.26 -19.03
CA HIS A 209 22.23 17.65 -18.64
C HIS A 209 20.73 18.00 -18.55
N THR A 210 19.85 17.15 -19.08
CA THR A 210 18.39 17.34 -19.04
C THR A 210 17.73 16.61 -17.86
N HIS A 211 18.49 15.80 -17.11
CA HIS A 211 17.94 14.92 -16.09
C HIS A 211 17.21 15.67 -14.96
N LEU A 212 17.69 16.87 -14.61
CA LEU A 212 17.09 17.73 -13.59
C LEU A 212 16.04 18.71 -14.14
N ASP A 213 15.76 18.70 -15.44
CA ASP A 213 14.72 19.55 -16.04
C ASP A 213 13.50 18.72 -16.48
N ASN A 214 13.70 17.43 -16.75
CA ASN A 214 12.63 16.52 -17.15
C ASN A 214 12.01 15.80 -15.92
N PRO A 215 10.67 15.87 -15.74
CA PRO A 215 10.00 15.27 -14.59
C PRO A 215 10.13 13.74 -14.53
N GLU A 216 10.20 13.05 -15.67
CA GLU A 216 10.37 11.59 -15.71
C GLU A 216 11.76 11.16 -15.26
N THR A 217 12.79 11.90 -15.66
CA THR A 217 14.17 11.63 -15.24
C THR A 217 14.40 12.04 -13.78
N LYS A 218 13.75 13.12 -13.30
CA LYS A 218 13.72 13.44 -11.86
C LYS A 218 13.12 12.30 -11.04
N PHE A 219 12.00 11.74 -11.51
CA PHE A 219 11.39 10.59 -10.85
C PHE A 219 12.33 9.38 -10.81
N ALA A 220 13.01 9.07 -11.92
CA ALA A 220 14.01 8.01 -11.96
C ALA A 220 15.20 8.27 -11.01
N LEU A 221 15.72 9.51 -10.95
CA LEU A 221 16.78 9.88 -10.01
C LEU A 221 16.33 9.77 -8.55
N ALA A 222 15.08 10.15 -8.25
CA ALA A 222 14.49 9.99 -6.93
C ALA A 222 14.35 8.50 -6.57
N LEU A 223 13.90 7.66 -7.50
CA LEU A 223 13.83 6.21 -7.32
C LEU A 223 15.20 5.61 -6.97
N LEU A 224 16.28 6.03 -7.64
CA LEU A 224 17.62 5.53 -7.34
C LEU A 224 18.04 5.76 -5.87
N CYS A 225 17.48 6.76 -5.18
CA CYS A 225 17.75 7.01 -3.77
C CYS A 225 17.26 5.89 -2.84
N ILE A 226 16.28 5.10 -3.28
CA ILE A 226 15.66 4.03 -2.49
C ILE A 226 16.01 2.62 -2.98
N MET A 227 16.98 2.48 -3.88
CA MET A 227 17.37 1.16 -4.41
C MET A 227 18.60 0.56 -3.73
N GLU A 228 19.20 1.27 -2.77
CA GLU A 228 20.38 0.78 -2.07
C GLU A 228 19.95 -0.04 -0.82
N PRO A 229 20.18 -1.36 -0.79
CA PRO A 229 19.70 -2.24 0.29
C PRO A 229 20.35 -1.95 1.64
N LEU A 230 21.56 -1.38 1.67
CA LEU A 230 22.33 -1.14 2.88
C LEU A 230 22.97 0.25 2.86
N GLY A 231 22.85 0.99 3.96
CA GLY A 231 23.53 2.27 4.12
C GLY A 231 24.00 2.49 5.53
N ASP A 232 25.15 3.15 5.65
CA ASP A 232 25.67 3.66 6.91
C ASP A 232 25.23 5.13 7.12
N ALA A 233 25.75 5.77 8.17
CA ALA A 233 25.40 7.16 8.49
C ALA A 233 25.82 8.16 7.40
N ASP A 234 26.95 7.91 6.72
CA ASP A 234 27.45 8.78 5.66
C ASP A 234 26.58 8.63 4.41
N ALA A 235 26.25 7.39 4.03
CA ALA A 235 25.29 7.10 2.97
C ALA A 235 23.92 7.72 3.26
N MET A 236 23.45 7.64 4.51
CA MET A 236 22.17 8.24 4.92
C MET A 236 22.16 9.76 4.74
N SER A 237 23.25 10.45 5.09
CA SER A 237 23.36 11.89 4.84
C SER A 237 23.39 12.20 3.35
N GLY A 238 24.27 11.53 2.60
CA GLY A 238 24.42 11.77 1.16
C GLY A 238 23.14 11.51 0.37
N THR A 239 22.40 10.45 0.71
CA THR A 239 21.12 10.14 0.07
C THR A 239 20.04 11.17 0.39
N ALA A 240 19.96 11.65 1.64
CA ALA A 240 18.99 12.67 2.02
C ALA A 240 19.29 14.03 1.35
N ASP A 241 20.57 14.42 1.28
CA ASP A 241 21.02 15.63 0.58
C ASP A 241 20.70 15.54 -0.92
N TRP A 242 21.04 14.41 -1.55
CA TRP A 242 20.79 14.18 -2.97
C TRP A 242 19.28 14.19 -3.30
N PHE A 243 18.45 13.53 -2.49
CA PHE A 243 17.01 13.50 -2.69
C PHE A 243 16.40 14.90 -2.60
N ALA A 244 16.75 15.67 -1.58
CA ALA A 244 16.25 17.03 -1.40
C ALA A 244 16.64 17.95 -2.58
N GLY A 245 17.86 17.80 -3.10
CA GLY A 245 18.32 18.51 -4.29
C GLY A 245 17.57 18.11 -5.56
N VAL A 246 17.37 16.81 -5.80
CA VAL A 246 16.70 16.29 -7.00
C VAL A 246 15.20 16.64 -7.02
N VAL A 247 14.50 16.41 -5.92
CA VAL A 247 13.03 16.50 -5.86
C VAL A 247 12.56 17.92 -5.57
N TRP A 248 13.26 18.65 -4.70
CA TRP A 248 12.82 19.96 -4.21
C TRP A 248 13.78 21.13 -4.52
N ASP A 249 14.90 20.87 -5.20
CA ASP A 249 15.93 21.88 -5.52
C ASP A 249 16.49 22.57 -4.27
N ILE A 250 16.69 21.78 -3.20
CA ILE A 250 17.28 22.21 -1.92
C ILE A 250 18.69 21.61 -1.82
N TRP A 251 19.72 22.46 -1.90
CA TRP A 251 21.15 22.10 -1.85
C TRP A 251 21.86 22.66 -0.62
#